data_AF-A0A4Y6Q2T9-F1
#
_entry.id   AF-A0A4Y6Q2T9-F1
#
_cell.length_a   1.000
_cell.length_b   1.000
_cell.length_c   1.000
_cell.angle_alpha   90.00
_cell.angle_beta   90.00
_cell.angle_gamma   90.00
#
_symmetry.space_group_name_H-M   'P 1'
#
loop_
_entity.id
_entity.type
_entity.pdbx_description
1 polymer ?
#
loop_
_entity_poly.entity_id
_entity_poly.type
_entity_poly.pdbx_seq_one_letter_code
_entity_poly.pdbx_strand_id
1 'polypeptide(L)'
;MKRLFAFVGLVAVVAASAAGCSSDEAAKKGRDDGLQNLGPSLTTSKEDGLIVERYTLDEDDKPDVVKYFEEYPDPDDKSITKRRLRKKEVDVNSDGKIDIVRLYNKNGTPLKERLDVDLDGKADTVSYFGNGELVKKEVLSEDASEVVETRYYADGKIIRVEKDLNQDSKVDYWEFYEEGSLDRIGRDIDADGRADSWTRR
;
A
#
# COMPACT_ATOMS: atom_id res chain seq x y z
N MET A 1 6.70 19.62 -26.64
CA MET A 1 6.34 20.26 -25.36
C MET A 1 6.70 19.29 -24.25
N LYS A 2 7.74 19.61 -23.46
CA LYS A 2 8.23 18.75 -22.36
C LYS A 2 7.37 19.03 -21.12
N ARG A 3 6.77 18.00 -20.51
CA ARG A 3 6.19 18.12 -19.17
C ARG A 3 7.09 17.39 -18.18
N LEU A 4 7.34 18.12 -17.11
CA LEU A 4 8.36 17.96 -16.08
C LEU A 4 7.85 16.98 -15.02
N PHE A 5 8.71 16.04 -14.60
CA PHE A 5 8.46 15.16 -13.46
C PHE A 5 8.38 15.99 -12.17
N ALA A 6 7.30 15.81 -11.39
CA ALA A 6 7.23 16.28 -10.02
C ALA A 6 7.49 15.10 -9.08
N PHE A 7 8.61 15.18 -8.36
CA PHE A 7 8.90 14.40 -7.17
C PHE A 7 7.84 14.73 -6.10
N VAL A 8 7.21 13.71 -5.52
CA VAL A 8 6.53 13.86 -4.21
C VAL A 8 7.37 13.14 -3.17
N GLY A 9 7.73 13.91 -2.16
CA GLY A 9 8.76 13.63 -1.18
C GLY A 9 8.35 12.62 -0.12
N LEU A 10 9.37 11.90 0.30
CA LEU A 10 9.50 11.13 1.53
C LEU A 10 9.10 11.98 2.76
N VAL A 11 8.05 11.61 3.49
CA VAL A 11 7.80 12.13 4.84
C VAL A 11 8.49 11.22 5.85
N ALA A 12 9.56 11.73 6.44
CA ALA A 12 10.26 11.11 7.57
C ALA A 12 9.48 11.36 8.87
N VAL A 13 9.14 10.28 9.59
CA VAL A 13 8.58 10.37 10.94
C VAL A 13 9.73 10.56 11.93
N VAL A 14 9.74 11.70 12.62
CA VAL A 14 10.67 11.99 13.71
C VAL A 14 10.13 11.38 15.01
N ALA A 15 10.93 10.53 15.64
CA ALA A 15 10.65 9.93 16.94
C ALA A 15 10.88 10.94 18.07
N ALA A 16 9.92 11.04 19.00
CA ALA A 16 10.02 11.84 20.21
C ALA A 16 10.76 11.07 21.32
N SER A 17 11.77 11.69 21.92
CA SER A 17 12.41 11.24 23.16
C SER A 17 12.00 12.16 24.31
N ALA A 18 11.42 11.56 25.36
CA ALA A 18 11.04 12.24 26.60
C ALA A 18 12.18 12.21 27.64
N ALA A 19 12.39 13.33 28.34
CA ALA A 19 12.89 13.37 29.72
C ALA A 19 12.74 14.78 30.33
N GLY A 20 12.24 14.87 31.57
CA GLY A 20 12.53 16.00 32.48
C GLY A 20 11.35 16.56 33.30
N CYS A 21 11.31 16.25 34.60
CA CYS A 21 10.35 16.73 35.62
C CYS A 21 10.57 18.20 36.04
N SER A 22 9.51 18.87 36.53
CA SER A 22 9.50 19.67 37.78
C SER A 22 8.10 20.25 38.05
N SER A 23 7.71 20.22 39.33
CA SER A 23 6.50 20.76 39.95
C SER A 23 6.38 22.28 39.92
N ASP A 24 5.16 22.81 39.81
CA ASP A 24 4.58 23.78 40.76
C ASP A 24 3.09 24.04 40.48
N GLU A 25 2.30 24.09 41.55
CA GLU A 25 0.85 24.25 41.57
C GLU A 25 0.49 25.74 41.67
N ALA A 26 -0.20 26.26 40.65
CA ALA A 26 -0.86 27.56 40.73
C ALA A 26 -2.19 27.53 39.97
N ALA A 27 -3.28 27.51 40.74
CA ALA A 27 -4.64 27.57 40.24
C ALA A 27 -4.91 28.89 39.49
N LYS A 28 -5.37 28.78 38.24
CA LYS A 28 -6.17 29.82 37.57
C LYS A 28 -7.42 29.18 36.96
N LYS A 29 -8.56 29.62 37.50
CA LYS A 29 -9.92 29.36 37.03
C LYS A 29 -10.18 30.20 35.77
N GLY A 30 -10.57 29.53 34.68
CA GLY A 30 -11.22 30.14 33.52
C GLY A 30 -10.41 30.11 32.23
N ARG A 31 -10.53 29.02 31.47
CA ARG A 31 -11.29 28.93 30.21
C ARG A 31 -11.52 27.44 29.94
N ASP A 32 -12.76 27.05 29.66
CA ASP A 32 -13.04 25.79 28.98
C ASP A 32 -12.63 26.01 27.52
N ASP A 33 -11.32 25.94 27.28
CA ASP A 33 -10.78 25.82 25.94
C ASP A 33 -11.12 24.39 25.54
N GLY A 34 -12.27 24.19 24.87
CA GLY A 34 -12.81 22.90 24.42
C GLY A 34 -11.93 22.15 23.41
N LEU A 35 -10.61 22.18 23.60
CA LEU A 35 -9.66 21.22 23.10
C LEU A 35 -9.90 19.92 23.86
N GLN A 36 -10.94 19.21 23.43
CA GLN A 36 -11.08 17.81 23.77
C GLN A 36 -9.79 17.09 23.36
N ASN A 37 -9.51 16.00 24.05
CA ASN A 37 -8.32 15.20 23.86
C ASN A 37 -8.37 14.54 22.46
N LEU A 38 -7.97 15.25 21.41
CA LEU A 38 -7.95 14.83 19.99
C LEU A 38 -6.81 13.84 19.72
N GLY A 39 -6.63 12.89 20.65
CA GLY A 39 -5.76 11.75 20.44
C GLY A 39 -6.45 10.73 19.55
N PRO A 40 -5.69 9.92 18.81
CA PRO A 40 -6.27 8.84 18.02
C PRO A 40 -7.10 7.91 18.93
N SER A 41 -8.34 7.66 18.55
CA SER A 41 -9.20 6.69 19.22
C SER A 41 -8.86 5.29 18.74
N LEU A 42 -8.71 4.34 19.67
CA LEU A 42 -8.45 2.94 19.36
C LEU A 42 -9.61 2.08 19.88
N THR A 43 -10.23 1.33 18.98
CA THR A 43 -11.16 0.26 19.34
C THR A 43 -10.59 -1.10 18.94
N THR A 44 -10.93 -2.15 19.68
CA THR A 44 -10.47 -3.51 19.42
C THR A 44 -11.64 -4.48 19.46
N SER A 45 -11.76 -5.32 18.43
CA SER A 45 -12.76 -6.39 18.31
C SER A 45 -12.11 -7.71 17.92
N LYS A 46 -12.90 -8.79 17.89
CA LYS A 46 -12.51 -10.09 17.34
C LYS A 46 -13.46 -10.46 16.21
N GLU A 47 -12.93 -10.61 15.00
CA GLU A 47 -13.69 -10.86 13.76
C GLU A 47 -13.00 -12.01 13.00
N ASP A 48 -13.74 -13.07 12.65
CA ASP A 48 -13.21 -14.25 11.95
C ASP A 48 -11.93 -14.86 12.56
N GLY A 49 -11.84 -14.84 13.89
CA GLY A 49 -10.68 -15.35 14.63
C GLY A 49 -9.48 -14.39 14.66
N LEU A 50 -9.55 -13.24 14.00
CA LEU A 50 -8.54 -12.18 14.03
C LEU A 50 -8.87 -11.13 15.09
N ILE A 51 -7.83 -10.58 15.71
CA ILE A 51 -7.95 -9.37 16.51
C ILE A 51 -7.93 -8.18 15.55
N VAL A 52 -8.97 -7.35 15.58
CA VAL A 52 -9.11 -6.20 14.69
C VAL A 52 -8.96 -4.93 15.51
N GLU A 53 -7.92 -4.15 15.22
CA GLU A 53 -7.67 -2.86 15.82
C GLU A 53 -8.05 -1.76 14.82
N ARG A 54 -8.92 -0.85 15.25
CA ARG A 54 -9.45 0.26 14.46
C ARG A 54 -8.99 1.56 15.09
N TYR A 55 -8.30 2.37 14.31
CA TYR A 55 -7.74 3.65 14.73
C TYR A 55 -8.48 4.76 13.98
N THR A 56 -9.15 5.62 14.72
CA THR A 56 -9.76 6.86 14.21
C THR A 56 -8.83 8.00 14.58
N LEU A 57 -8.35 8.73 13.57
CA LEU A 57 -7.38 9.80 13.64
C LEU A 57 -8.03 11.17 13.57
N ASP A 58 -9.30 11.23 13.15
CA ASP A 58 -10.12 12.44 13.08
C ASP A 58 -11.39 12.32 13.96
N GLU A 59 -12.40 13.16 13.72
CA GLU A 59 -13.65 13.21 14.49
C GLU A 59 -14.82 12.48 13.79
N ASP A 60 -14.57 11.67 12.76
CA ASP A 60 -15.64 11.18 11.87
C ASP A 60 -16.27 9.83 12.30
N ASP A 61 -15.87 9.31 13.47
CA ASP A 61 -16.25 7.99 14.02
C ASP A 61 -15.95 6.79 13.10
N LYS A 62 -15.35 7.01 11.92
CA LYS A 62 -14.86 5.95 11.04
C LYS A 62 -13.36 5.72 11.29
N PRO A 63 -12.87 4.49 11.09
CA PRO A 63 -11.46 4.22 11.29
C PRO A 63 -10.64 4.52 10.05
N ASP A 64 -9.66 5.43 10.17
CA ASP A 64 -8.67 5.69 9.12
C ASP A 64 -7.69 4.53 8.94
N VAL A 65 -7.41 3.78 10.00
CA VAL A 65 -6.52 2.62 9.93
C VAL A 65 -7.17 1.42 10.60
N VAL A 66 -7.22 0.30 9.88
CA VAL A 66 -7.64 -0.98 10.43
C VAL A 66 -6.52 -1.99 10.31
N LYS A 67 -6.16 -2.64 11.41
CA LYS A 67 -5.14 -3.69 11.46
C LYS A 67 -5.77 -4.99 11.93
N TYR A 68 -5.51 -6.05 11.18
CA TYR A 68 -6.01 -7.40 11.48
C TYR A 68 -4.84 -8.28 11.90
N PHE A 69 -4.87 -8.76 13.14
CA PHE A 69 -3.85 -9.60 13.73
C PHE A 69 -4.34 -11.03 13.93
N GLU A 70 -3.46 -11.98 13.64
CA GLU A 70 -3.63 -13.37 14.03
C GLU A 70 -2.83 -13.63 15.31
N GLU A 71 -3.47 -14.21 16.31
CA GLU A 71 -2.80 -14.74 17.50
C GLU A 71 -2.27 -16.15 17.21
N TYR A 72 -1.03 -16.41 17.62
CA TYR A 72 -0.38 -17.71 17.45
C TYR A 72 0.56 -17.99 18.64
N PRO A 73 0.74 -19.26 19.04
CA PRO A 73 1.71 -19.60 20.07
C PRO A 73 3.12 -19.31 19.57
N ASP A 74 3.96 -18.78 20.45
CA ASP A 74 5.38 -18.58 20.19
C ASP A 74 6.02 -19.93 19.80
N PRO A 75 6.77 -20.00 18.67
CA PRO A 75 7.45 -21.22 18.27
C PRO A 75 8.44 -21.76 19.31
N ASP A 76 9.04 -20.86 20.10
CA ASP A 76 10.05 -21.21 21.10
C ASP A 76 9.43 -21.56 22.46
N ASP A 77 8.29 -20.95 22.79
CA ASP A 77 7.54 -21.21 24.04
C ASP A 77 6.03 -21.13 23.83
N LYS A 78 5.38 -22.29 23.64
CA LYS A 78 3.94 -22.36 23.36
C LYS A 78 3.03 -21.79 24.45
N SER A 79 3.55 -21.46 25.64
CA SER A 79 2.78 -20.77 26.68
C SER A 79 2.60 -19.27 26.40
N ILE A 80 3.42 -18.71 25.51
CA ILE A 80 3.38 -17.31 25.09
C ILE A 80 2.52 -17.21 23.82
N THR A 81 1.52 -16.34 23.84
CA THR A 81 0.77 -15.96 22.63
C THR A 81 1.40 -14.73 22.00
N LYS A 82 1.84 -14.85 20.74
CA LYS A 82 2.30 -13.74 19.90
C LYS A 82 1.20 -13.30 18.93
N ARG A 83 1.33 -12.09 18.41
CA ARG A 83 0.47 -11.54 17.34
C ARG A 83 1.28 -11.30 16.08
N ARG A 84 0.68 -11.55 14.92
CA ARG A 84 1.23 -11.16 13.62
C ARG A 84 0.19 -10.44 12.80
N LEU A 85 0.61 -9.36 12.14
CA LEU A 85 -0.25 -8.62 11.22
C LEU A 85 -0.54 -9.48 9.99
N ARG A 86 -1.81 -9.56 9.59
CA ARG A 86 -2.27 -10.29 8.39
C ARG A 86 -2.82 -9.36 7.32
N LYS A 87 -3.46 -8.27 7.72
CA LYS A 87 -4.03 -7.25 6.83
C LYS A 87 -3.94 -5.87 7.48
N LYS A 88 -3.67 -4.87 6.67
CA LYS A 88 -3.77 -3.44 7.03
C LYS A 88 -4.63 -2.75 5.98
N GLU A 89 -5.59 -1.97 6.42
CA GLU A 89 -6.39 -1.05 5.62
C GLU A 89 -6.10 0.38 6.06
N VAL A 90 -6.02 1.30 5.11
CA VAL A 90 -5.81 2.73 5.37
C VAL A 90 -6.73 3.54 4.47
N ASP A 91 -7.51 4.41 5.08
CA ASP A 91 -8.13 5.59 4.49
C ASP A 91 -7.19 6.77 4.77
N VAL A 92 -6.66 7.37 3.71
CA VAL A 92 -5.61 8.39 3.76
C VAL A 92 -6.21 9.79 3.83
N ASN A 93 -7.39 9.99 3.26
CA ASN A 93 -8.07 11.30 3.20
C ASN A 93 -9.27 11.42 4.15
N SER A 94 -9.55 10.38 4.93
CA SER A 94 -10.62 10.30 5.92
C SER A 94 -12.02 10.49 5.31
N ASP A 95 -12.22 10.02 4.07
CA ASP A 95 -13.52 10.12 3.39
C ASP A 95 -14.44 8.91 3.65
N GLY A 96 -13.93 7.90 4.34
CA GLY A 96 -14.59 6.64 4.67
C GLY A 96 -14.36 5.53 3.65
N LYS A 97 -13.59 5.75 2.59
CA LYS A 97 -13.17 4.73 1.62
C LYS A 97 -11.73 4.32 1.89
N ILE A 98 -11.45 3.03 1.71
CA ILE A 98 -10.11 2.50 1.93
C ILE A 98 -9.26 2.68 0.68
N ASP A 99 -8.18 3.45 0.80
CA ASP A 99 -7.24 3.71 -0.28
C ASP A 99 -6.15 2.64 -0.37
N ILE A 100 -5.70 2.13 0.77
CA ILE A 100 -4.59 1.17 0.84
C ILE A 100 -5.06 -0.10 1.51
N VAL A 101 -4.89 -1.24 0.83
CA VAL A 101 -5.04 -2.57 1.43
C VAL A 101 -3.75 -3.35 1.27
N ARG A 102 -3.09 -3.70 2.38
CA ARG A 102 -1.88 -4.52 2.38
C ARG A 102 -2.08 -5.84 3.12
N LEU A 103 -1.73 -6.95 2.46
CA LEU A 103 -1.77 -8.30 3.00
C LEU A 103 -0.38 -8.79 3.35
N TYR A 104 -0.27 -9.55 4.45
CA TYR A 104 0.98 -10.06 4.99
C TYR A 104 0.95 -11.57 5.17
N ASN A 105 2.10 -12.21 4.97
CA ASN A 105 2.27 -13.63 5.23
C ASN A 105 2.49 -13.91 6.73
N LYS A 106 2.66 -15.20 7.06
CA LYS A 106 2.91 -15.69 8.41
C LYS A 106 4.18 -15.16 9.08
N ASN A 107 5.12 -14.65 8.29
CA ASN A 107 6.39 -14.07 8.75
C ASN A 107 6.30 -12.53 8.89
N GLY A 108 5.14 -11.93 8.63
CA GLY A 108 4.95 -10.48 8.68
C GLY A 108 5.51 -9.74 7.46
N THR A 109 5.88 -10.43 6.38
CA THR A 109 6.32 -9.76 5.14
C THR A 109 5.11 -9.49 4.24
N PRO A 110 5.09 -8.37 3.50
CA PRO A 110 4.04 -8.10 2.52
C PRO A 110 3.93 -9.23 1.47
N LEU A 111 2.71 -9.50 1.04
CA LEU A 111 2.36 -10.42 -0.06
C LEU A 111 1.74 -9.67 -1.24
N LYS A 112 0.81 -8.76 -0.91
CA LYS A 112 0.01 -8.02 -1.88
C LYS A 112 -0.34 -6.65 -1.31
N GLU A 113 -0.35 -5.64 -2.16
CA GLU A 113 -0.82 -4.30 -1.84
C GLU A 113 -1.71 -3.77 -2.96
N ARG A 114 -2.89 -3.26 -2.60
CA ARG A 114 -3.80 -2.54 -3.48
C ARG A 114 -3.74 -1.06 -3.09
N LEU A 115 -3.57 -0.17 -4.06
CA LEU A 115 -3.55 1.28 -3.87
C LEU A 115 -4.57 1.95 -4.79
N ASP A 116 -5.41 2.78 -4.20
CA ASP A 116 -6.11 3.91 -4.79
C ASP A 116 -5.22 5.14 -4.61
N VAL A 117 -4.65 5.64 -5.70
CA VAL A 117 -3.65 6.72 -5.70
C VAL A 117 -4.33 8.07 -5.94
N ASP A 118 -5.43 8.08 -6.71
CA ASP A 118 -6.18 9.29 -7.01
C ASP A 118 -7.41 9.53 -6.12
N LEU A 119 -7.70 8.58 -5.22
CA LEU A 119 -8.70 8.63 -4.15
C LEU A 119 -10.15 8.64 -4.68
N ASP A 120 -10.41 7.95 -5.80
CA ASP A 120 -11.74 7.86 -6.39
C ASP A 120 -12.62 6.75 -5.76
N GLY A 121 -12.02 5.87 -4.97
CA GLY A 121 -12.60 4.68 -4.35
C GLY A 121 -12.29 3.37 -5.08
N LYS A 122 -11.55 3.42 -6.18
CA LYS A 122 -11.12 2.28 -7.00
C LYS A 122 -9.61 2.18 -6.95
N ALA A 123 -9.08 0.99 -7.19
CA ALA A 123 -7.64 0.84 -7.15
C ALA A 123 -7.04 1.16 -8.50
N ASP A 124 -5.94 1.91 -8.47
CA ASP A 124 -5.08 2.14 -9.62
C ASP A 124 -4.05 1.04 -9.77
N THR A 125 -3.55 0.50 -8.66
CA THR A 125 -2.42 -0.44 -8.71
C THR A 125 -2.53 -1.59 -7.74
N VAL A 126 -1.96 -2.71 -8.16
CA VAL A 126 -1.81 -3.91 -7.35
C VAL A 126 -0.37 -4.41 -7.40
N SER A 127 0.32 -4.37 -6.28
CA SER A 127 1.70 -4.84 -6.13
C SER A 127 1.74 -6.21 -5.47
N TYR A 128 2.64 -7.08 -5.94
CA TYR A 128 2.86 -8.43 -5.41
C TYR A 128 4.31 -8.57 -4.96
N PHE A 129 4.50 -9.21 -3.82
CA PHE A 129 5.80 -9.31 -3.17
C PHE A 129 6.21 -10.78 -2.99
N GLY A 130 7.45 -11.10 -3.35
CA GLY A 130 8.08 -12.40 -3.17
C GLY A 130 9.31 -12.24 -2.27
N ASN A 131 9.39 -13.01 -1.18
CA ASN A 131 10.48 -12.92 -0.20
C ASN A 131 10.75 -11.50 0.35
N GLY A 132 9.71 -10.65 0.39
CA GLY A 132 9.81 -9.26 0.86
C GLY A 132 10.17 -8.25 -0.23
N GLU A 133 10.44 -8.68 -1.45
CA GLU A 133 10.78 -7.82 -2.58
C GLU A 133 9.60 -7.69 -3.55
N LEU A 134 9.47 -6.54 -4.21
CA LEU A 134 8.47 -6.35 -5.27
C LEU A 134 8.84 -7.24 -6.46
N VAL A 135 7.92 -8.09 -6.91
CA VAL A 135 8.13 -9.00 -8.06
C VAL A 135 7.21 -8.71 -9.23
N LYS A 136 6.02 -8.15 -8.96
CA LYS A 136 5.03 -7.79 -9.98
C LYS A 136 4.26 -6.55 -9.52
N LYS A 137 3.97 -5.63 -10.45
CA LYS A 137 3.03 -4.53 -10.24
C LYS A 137 2.07 -4.46 -11.42
N GLU A 138 0.78 -4.54 -11.14
CA GLU A 138 -0.31 -4.31 -12.08
C GLU A 138 -0.79 -2.86 -11.94
N VAL A 139 -1.08 -2.23 -13.07
CA VAL A 139 -1.80 -0.96 -13.18
C VAL A 139 -3.16 -1.29 -13.79
N LEU A 140 -4.22 -0.76 -13.19
CA LEU A 140 -5.59 -1.04 -13.56
C LEU A 140 -6.17 0.04 -14.47
N SER A 141 -7.25 -0.28 -15.17
CA SER A 141 -8.10 0.69 -15.86
C SER A 141 -8.74 1.68 -14.87
N GLU A 142 -9.26 2.81 -15.37
CA GLU A 142 -9.92 3.85 -14.55
C GLU A 142 -11.12 3.31 -13.74
N ASP A 143 -11.80 2.29 -14.24
CA ASP A 143 -12.90 1.61 -13.52
C ASP A 143 -12.43 0.40 -12.70
N ALA A 144 -11.12 0.15 -12.65
CA ALA A 144 -10.46 -0.97 -11.98
C ALA A 144 -10.95 -2.37 -12.41
N SER A 145 -11.54 -2.48 -13.62
CA SER A 145 -12.07 -3.74 -14.14
C SER A 145 -11.01 -4.60 -14.85
N GLU A 146 -9.97 -3.97 -15.40
CA GLU A 146 -8.95 -4.63 -16.22
C GLU A 146 -7.53 -4.22 -15.83
N VAL A 147 -6.55 -5.06 -16.20
CA VAL A 147 -5.13 -4.76 -16.03
C VAL A 147 -4.59 -4.21 -17.35
N VAL A 148 -4.28 -2.93 -17.39
CA VAL A 148 -3.77 -2.25 -18.61
C VAL A 148 -2.25 -2.31 -18.73
N GLU A 149 -1.54 -2.50 -17.61
CA GLU A 149 -0.08 -2.64 -17.62
C GLU A 149 0.38 -3.58 -16.50
N THR A 150 1.32 -4.47 -16.81
CA THR A 150 2.02 -5.30 -15.83
C THR A 150 3.52 -5.06 -15.91
N ARG A 151 4.14 -4.76 -14.78
CA ARG A 151 5.59 -4.63 -14.60
C ARG A 151 6.12 -5.80 -13.80
N TYR A 152 7.23 -6.38 -14.24
CA TYR A 152 7.92 -7.49 -13.56
C TYR A 152 9.31 -7.03 -13.10
N TYR A 153 9.69 -7.52 -11.92
CA TYR A 153 10.93 -7.12 -11.25
C TYR A 153 11.72 -8.35 -10.82
N ALA A 154 13.05 -8.23 -10.84
CA ALA A 154 14.00 -9.18 -10.27
C ALA A 154 15.18 -8.40 -9.67
N ASP A 155 15.65 -8.81 -8.49
CA ASP A 155 16.75 -8.17 -7.77
C ASP A 155 16.57 -6.64 -7.60
N GLY A 156 15.32 -6.22 -7.33
CA GLY A 156 14.93 -4.82 -7.19
C GLY A 156 14.94 -3.99 -8.48
N LYS A 157 15.16 -4.59 -9.64
CA LYS A 157 15.20 -3.92 -10.96
C LYS A 157 14.03 -4.37 -11.83
N ILE A 158 13.54 -3.46 -12.67
CA ILE A 158 12.54 -3.83 -13.68
C ILE A 158 13.20 -4.69 -14.76
N ILE A 159 12.53 -5.76 -15.16
CA ILE A 159 13.01 -6.69 -16.21
C ILE A 159 12.06 -6.78 -17.39
N ARG A 160 10.76 -6.51 -17.18
CA ARG A 160 9.75 -6.58 -18.23
C ARG A 160 8.57 -5.66 -17.95
N VAL A 161 8.03 -5.05 -19.00
CA VAL A 161 6.72 -4.38 -19.01
C VAL A 161 5.86 -5.02 -20.09
N GLU A 162 4.58 -5.23 -19.78
CA GLU A 162 3.55 -5.70 -20.69
C GLU A 162 2.39 -4.70 -20.63
N LYS A 163 1.84 -4.29 -21.77
CA LYS A 163 0.71 -3.36 -21.84
C LYS A 163 -0.37 -3.88 -22.76
N ASP A 164 -1.60 -3.81 -22.29
CA ASP A 164 -2.81 -3.92 -23.09
C ASP A 164 -3.20 -2.49 -23.48
N LEU A 165 -3.00 -2.13 -24.75
CA LEU A 165 -3.21 -0.77 -25.24
C LEU A 165 -4.64 -0.56 -25.73
N ASN A 166 -5.35 -1.64 -26.06
CA ASN A 166 -6.67 -1.59 -26.67
C ASN A 166 -7.80 -2.09 -25.72
N GLN A 167 -7.43 -2.58 -24.52
CA GLN A 167 -8.32 -3.10 -23.49
C GLN A 167 -9.14 -4.33 -23.95
N ASP A 168 -8.50 -5.25 -24.68
CA ASP A 168 -9.09 -6.52 -25.11
C ASP A 168 -8.64 -7.73 -24.25
N SER A 169 -7.96 -7.45 -23.13
CA SER A 169 -7.34 -8.42 -22.23
C SER A 169 -6.15 -9.19 -22.82
N LYS A 170 -5.56 -8.69 -23.91
CA LYS A 170 -4.32 -9.21 -24.48
C LYS A 170 -3.23 -8.15 -24.46
N VAL A 171 -1.98 -8.61 -24.47
CA VAL A 171 -0.84 -7.69 -24.48
C VAL A 171 -0.58 -7.26 -25.90
N ASP A 172 -0.55 -5.95 -26.13
CA ASP A 172 -0.18 -5.35 -27.42
C ASP A 172 1.29 -4.93 -27.48
N TYR A 173 1.92 -4.75 -26.31
CA TYR A 173 3.21 -4.09 -26.21
C TYR A 173 4.08 -4.67 -25.08
N TRP A 174 5.34 -4.96 -25.42
CA TRP A 174 6.33 -5.49 -24.49
C TRP A 174 7.58 -4.63 -24.43
N GLU A 175 8.15 -4.49 -23.25
CA GLU A 175 9.49 -3.96 -23.04
C GLU A 175 10.30 -4.98 -22.23
N PHE A 176 11.54 -5.20 -22.61
CA PHE A 176 12.49 -6.01 -21.84
C PHE A 176 13.71 -5.17 -21.49
N TYR A 177 14.20 -5.36 -20.28
CA TYR A 177 15.29 -4.59 -19.73
C TYR A 177 16.46 -5.51 -19.38
N GLU A 178 17.68 -5.11 -19.76
CA GLU A 178 18.94 -5.75 -19.37
C GLU A 178 19.80 -4.73 -18.62
N GLU A 179 20.33 -5.13 -17.45
CA GLU A 179 21.14 -4.28 -16.57
C GLU A 179 20.52 -2.91 -16.23
N GLY A 180 19.18 -2.82 -16.26
CA GLY A 180 18.44 -1.59 -15.98
C GLY A 180 18.25 -0.66 -17.19
N SER A 181 18.70 -1.06 -18.38
CA SER A 181 18.47 -0.35 -19.64
C SER A 181 17.48 -1.12 -20.51
N LEU A 182 16.69 -0.39 -21.31
CA LEU A 182 15.76 -0.98 -22.26
C LEU A 182 16.55 -1.72 -23.36
N ASP A 183 16.44 -3.04 -23.44
CA ASP A 183 17.10 -3.88 -24.44
C ASP A 183 16.25 -3.98 -25.71
N ARG A 184 14.96 -4.32 -25.56
CA ARG A 184 14.07 -4.53 -26.70
C ARG A 184 12.62 -4.19 -26.41
N ILE A 185 11.94 -3.83 -27.49
CA ILE A 185 10.49 -3.56 -27.53
C ILE A 185 9.83 -4.57 -28.47
N GLY A 186 8.71 -5.14 -28.03
CA GLY A 186 7.79 -5.94 -28.86
C GLY A 186 6.51 -5.17 -29.13
N ARG A 187 5.91 -5.35 -30.31
CA ARG A 187 4.57 -4.82 -30.64
C ARG A 187 3.75 -5.86 -31.38
N ASP A 188 2.52 -6.03 -30.96
CA ASP A 188 1.42 -6.66 -31.68
C ASP A 188 0.64 -5.55 -32.41
N ILE A 189 0.46 -5.71 -33.71
CA ILE A 189 -0.17 -4.73 -34.60
C ILE A 189 -1.58 -5.21 -35.00
N ASP A 190 -1.82 -6.52 -34.99
CA ASP A 190 -3.10 -7.12 -35.39
C ASP A 190 -3.99 -7.57 -34.23
N ALA A 191 -3.54 -7.36 -32.98
CA ALA A 191 -4.23 -7.67 -31.73
C ALA A 191 -4.56 -9.16 -31.54
N ASP A 192 -3.70 -10.04 -32.05
CA ASP A 192 -3.83 -11.49 -31.85
C ASP A 192 -3.29 -11.99 -30.50
N GLY A 193 -2.61 -11.11 -29.74
CA GLY A 193 -1.93 -11.37 -28.47
C GLY A 193 -0.47 -11.81 -28.63
N ARG A 194 0.14 -11.62 -29.79
CA ARG A 194 1.52 -12.01 -30.09
C ARG A 194 2.27 -10.86 -30.76
N ALA A 195 3.54 -10.70 -30.39
CA ALA A 195 4.35 -9.67 -31.01
C ALA A 195 4.65 -9.97 -32.49
N ASP A 196 4.20 -9.07 -33.37
CA ASP A 196 4.54 -9.03 -34.80
C ASP A 196 5.95 -8.50 -35.06
N SER A 197 6.43 -7.60 -34.19
CA SER A 197 7.72 -6.95 -34.38
C SER A 197 8.53 -6.86 -33.10
N TRP A 198 9.85 -6.97 -33.24
CA TRP A 198 10.83 -6.75 -32.17
C TRP A 198 11.88 -5.74 -32.62
N THR A 199 12.13 -4.73 -31.79
CA THR A 199 13.16 -3.71 -32.04
C THR A 199 14.11 -3.64 -30.85
N ARG A 200 15.42 -3.81 -31.10
CA ARG A 200 16.46 -3.59 -30.09
C ARG A 200 16.80 -2.11 -29.94
N ARG A 201 17.25 -1.70 -28.76
CA ARG A 201 17.61 -0.32 -28.42
C ARG A 201 19.08 -0.16 -28.05
#